data_AF-A0A6M8V920-F1
#
_entry.id   AF-A0A6M8V920-F1
#
_cell.length_a   1.000
_cell.length_b   1.000
_cell.length_c   1.000
_cell.angle_alpha   90.00
_cell.angle_beta   90.00
_cell.angle_gamma   90.00
#
_symmetry.space_group_name_H-M   'P 1'
#
loop_
_entity.id
_entity.type
_entity.pdbx_description
1 polymer ?
#
loop_
_entity_poly.entity_id
_entity_poly.type
_entity_poly.pdbx_seq_one_letter_code
_entity_poly.pdbx_strand_id
1 'polypeptide(L)'
;MKQFKIFCLFITGFFFYNCSSLTLTPAEFGWPLEAVLKIDNQGFVKEERHSIYFNTKELFLEEMKDSLGYAGKTLRLIRNNEGYYLMTAADFKNVYVFGADKNSFVLENKIQINEIGMPDPVFNQRSLFIELITNGKSYRLTSDGIQGGD
;
A
#
# COMPACT_ATOMS: atom_id res chain seq x y z
N MET A 1 -19.93 65.00 -2.28
CA MET A 1 -20.14 63.63 -2.80
C MET A 1 -19.83 63.62 -4.29
N LYS A 2 -19.07 62.62 -4.76
CA LYS A 2 -18.39 62.47 -6.08
C LYS A 2 -17.00 63.11 -6.15
N GLN A 3 -15.98 62.26 -6.19
CA GLN A 3 -14.89 62.17 -7.19
C GLN A 3 -14.03 60.94 -6.74
N PHE A 4 -14.27 59.76 -7.31
CA PHE A 4 -13.50 59.17 -8.41
C PHE A 4 -12.15 58.54 -7.97
N LYS A 5 -12.17 57.21 -7.92
CA LYS A 5 -11.13 56.31 -8.42
C LYS A 5 -9.68 56.54 -7.96
N ILE A 6 -9.28 55.84 -6.89
CA ILE A 6 -8.07 55.01 -6.91
C ILE A 6 -8.46 53.65 -6.30
N PHE A 7 -9.20 52.90 -7.11
CA PHE A 7 -9.26 51.45 -7.07
C PHE A 7 -8.15 51.01 -8.01
N CYS A 8 -6.92 50.94 -7.53
CA CYS A 8 -5.81 50.38 -8.31
C CYS A 8 -4.70 49.92 -7.38
N LEU A 9 -4.39 48.62 -7.54
CA LEU A 9 -3.03 48.09 -7.51
C LEU A 9 -2.41 47.68 -6.17
N PHE A 10 -3.11 46.85 -5.41
CA PHE A 10 -2.45 45.73 -4.71
C PHE A 10 -3.10 44.39 -5.09
N ILE A 11 -3.43 44.26 -6.37
CA ILE A 11 -3.62 42.98 -7.06
C ILE A 11 -2.34 42.77 -7.86
N THR A 12 -1.28 42.35 -7.19
CA THR A 12 -0.03 41.94 -7.85
C THR A 12 0.45 40.65 -7.20
N GLY A 13 0.17 39.54 -7.88
CA GLY A 13 0.97 38.34 -7.74
C GLY A 13 0.37 37.19 -6.94
N PHE A 14 -0.92 36.89 -7.09
CA PHE A 14 -1.32 35.48 -7.04
C PHE A 14 -0.73 34.81 -8.29
N PHE A 15 0.53 34.39 -8.17
CA PHE A 15 1.15 33.47 -9.10
C PHE A 15 0.38 32.15 -9.00
N PHE A 16 -0.66 32.00 -9.82
CA PHE A 16 -1.19 30.69 -10.15
C PHE A 16 -0.10 29.97 -10.94
N TYR A 17 0.83 29.32 -10.23
CA TYR A 17 1.68 28.29 -10.80
C TYR A 17 0.76 27.16 -11.28
N ASN A 18 0.25 27.25 -12.50
CA ASN A 18 -0.26 26.09 -13.22
C ASN A 18 0.95 25.27 -13.64
N CYS A 19 1.57 24.59 -12.66
CA CYS A 19 2.45 23.47 -12.92
C CYS A 19 1.58 22.35 -13.50
N SER A 20 1.31 22.44 -14.81
CA SER A 20 0.56 21.40 -15.50
C SER A 20 1.48 20.17 -15.59
N SER A 21 1.24 19.18 -14.74
CA SER A 21 1.84 17.87 -14.90
C SER A 21 1.00 17.10 -15.93
N LEU A 22 1.61 16.78 -17.07
CA LEU A 22 1.07 15.78 -17.99
C LEU A 22 0.74 14.52 -17.18
N THR A 23 -0.53 14.13 -17.16
CA THR A 23 -1.03 12.99 -16.38
C THR A 23 -1.67 11.99 -17.34
N LEU A 24 -1.23 10.73 -17.28
CA LEU A 24 -1.82 9.64 -18.07
C LEU A 24 -2.82 8.89 -17.20
N THR A 25 -4.05 8.76 -17.68
CA THR A 25 -5.14 8.10 -16.95
C THR A 25 -6.14 7.44 -17.91
N PRO A 26 -6.68 6.24 -17.62
CA PRO A 26 -6.33 5.41 -16.46
C PRO A 26 -4.99 4.70 -16.66
N ALA A 27 -4.25 4.51 -15.56
CA ALA A 27 -3.09 3.64 -15.52
C ALA A 27 -3.42 2.46 -14.61
N GLU A 28 -3.18 1.24 -15.11
CA GLU A 28 -3.39 0.01 -14.33
C GLU A 28 -2.04 -0.54 -13.90
N PHE A 29 -1.76 -0.45 -12.60
CA PHE A 29 -0.49 -0.86 -12.03
C PHE A 29 -0.49 -2.26 -11.41
N GLY A 30 -1.64 -2.93 -11.49
CA GLY A 30 -1.89 -4.18 -10.78
C GLY A 30 -0.98 -5.32 -11.25
N TRP A 31 -0.55 -6.15 -10.32
CA TRP A 31 0.18 -7.36 -10.65
C TRP A 31 -0.80 -8.50 -10.95
N PRO A 32 -0.52 -9.33 -11.98
CA PRO A 32 -1.42 -10.42 -12.33
C PRO A 32 -1.47 -11.52 -11.25
N LEU A 33 -0.40 -11.68 -10.47
CA LEU A 33 -0.25 -12.70 -9.44
C LEU A 33 0.43 -12.13 -8.20
N GLU A 34 0.05 -12.67 -7.04
CA GLU A 34 0.76 -12.46 -5.78
C GLU A 34 2.22 -12.94 -5.88
N ALA A 35 3.12 -12.24 -5.20
CA ALA A 35 4.47 -12.68 -4.92
C ALA A 35 4.58 -13.22 -3.48
N VAL A 36 5.02 -14.48 -3.36
CA VAL A 36 5.34 -15.12 -2.07
C VAL A 36 6.84 -15.08 -1.87
N LEU A 37 7.29 -14.21 -0.98
CA LEU A 37 8.69 -13.82 -0.81
C LEU A 37 9.32 -14.54 0.37
N LYS A 38 10.46 -15.20 0.13
CA LYS A 38 11.31 -15.70 1.22
C LYS A 38 12.07 -14.53 1.82
N ILE A 39 12.09 -14.49 3.15
CA ILE A 39 12.85 -13.51 3.91
C ILE A 39 14.21 -14.14 4.26
N ASP A 40 15.29 -13.44 3.95
CA ASP A 40 16.63 -13.92 4.30
C ASP A 40 16.96 -13.75 5.79
N ASN A 41 18.13 -14.25 6.20
CA ASN A 41 18.59 -14.18 7.59
C ASN A 41 18.88 -12.74 8.08
N GLN A 42 18.90 -11.76 7.18
CA GLN A 42 19.09 -10.35 7.51
C GLN A 42 17.76 -9.57 7.52
N GLY A 43 16.64 -10.22 7.23
CA GLY A 43 15.31 -9.64 7.18
C GLY A 43 14.99 -8.94 5.86
N PHE A 44 15.70 -9.26 4.78
CA PHE A 44 15.41 -8.69 3.46
C PHE A 44 14.61 -9.65 2.59
N VAL A 45 13.80 -9.06 1.72
CA VAL A 45 13.13 -9.76 0.62
C VAL A 45 13.63 -9.23 -0.71
N LYS A 46 13.64 -10.12 -1.71
CA LYS A 46 13.95 -9.77 -3.10
C LYS A 46 12.89 -10.41 -3.99
N GLU A 47 12.18 -9.59 -4.76
CA GLU A 47 11.25 -10.02 -5.81
C GLU A 47 11.84 -9.62 -7.16
N GLU A 48 12.28 -10.60 -7.94
CA GLU A 48 13.06 -10.35 -9.16
C GLU A 48 12.18 -9.91 -10.34
N ARG A 49 10.93 -10.38 -10.43
CA ARG A 49 10.05 -10.10 -11.57
C ARG A 49 9.69 -8.63 -11.67
N HIS A 50 9.53 -7.97 -10.53
CA HIS A 50 9.11 -6.58 -10.39
C HIS A 50 10.21 -5.72 -9.73
N SER A 51 11.43 -6.26 -9.59
CA SER A 51 12.62 -5.54 -9.12
C SER A 51 12.45 -4.87 -7.75
N ILE A 52 11.84 -5.58 -6.81
CA ILE A 52 11.59 -5.09 -5.45
C ILE A 52 12.62 -5.66 -4.47
N TYR A 53 13.19 -4.79 -3.64
CA TYR A 53 14.12 -5.17 -2.58
C TYR A 53 13.95 -4.24 -1.37
N PHE A 54 13.66 -4.79 -0.20
CA PHE A 54 13.47 -4.02 1.02
C PHE A 54 13.66 -4.88 2.28
N ASN A 55 13.82 -4.20 3.42
CA ASN A 55 13.92 -4.82 4.73
C ASN A 55 12.54 -4.93 5.39
N THR A 56 12.21 -6.07 5.99
CA THR A 56 10.91 -6.35 6.60
C THR A 56 10.88 -6.18 8.11
N LYS A 57 12.01 -5.90 8.77
CA LYS A 57 12.10 -5.91 10.26
C LYS A 57 11.10 -4.98 10.92
N GLU A 58 10.96 -3.75 10.42
CA GLU A 58 10.02 -2.77 10.97
C GLU A 58 8.56 -3.21 10.80
N LEU A 59 8.24 -3.90 9.69
CA LEU A 59 6.91 -4.47 9.47
C LEU A 59 6.60 -5.57 10.49
N PHE A 60 7.55 -6.48 10.74
CA PHE A 60 7.39 -7.55 11.74
C PHE A 60 7.41 -7.03 13.17
N LEU A 61 8.24 -6.02 13.47
CA LEU A 61 8.22 -5.32 14.75
C LEU A 61 6.85 -4.68 14.98
N GLU A 62 6.29 -4.02 13.96
CA GLU A 62 5.00 -3.37 14.11
C GLU A 62 3.85 -4.35 14.34
N GLU A 63 3.84 -5.47 13.62
CA GLU A 63 2.81 -6.51 13.70
C GLU A 63 2.93 -7.39 14.96
N MET A 64 4.12 -7.92 15.21
CA MET A 64 4.35 -8.96 16.21
C MET A 64 4.98 -8.43 17.50
N LYS A 65 5.37 -7.15 17.52
CA LYS A 65 6.21 -6.56 18.59
C LYS A 65 7.55 -7.28 18.77
N ASP A 66 8.02 -7.94 17.71
CA ASP A 66 9.29 -8.64 17.63
C ASP A 66 9.97 -8.40 16.28
N SER A 67 11.11 -7.71 16.30
CA SER A 67 11.91 -7.42 15.12
C SER A 67 12.53 -8.66 14.47
N LEU A 68 12.60 -9.80 15.17
CA LEU A 68 13.07 -11.10 14.66
C LEU A 68 11.93 -12.03 14.26
N GLY A 69 10.67 -11.58 14.39
CA GLY A 69 9.47 -12.36 14.06
C GLY A 69 9.40 -12.80 12.60
N TYR A 70 10.26 -12.29 11.71
CA TYR A 70 10.38 -12.69 10.31
C TYR A 70 11.06 -14.05 10.10
N ALA A 71 11.81 -14.55 11.09
CA ALA A 71 12.62 -15.76 10.92
C ALA A 71 11.77 -16.97 10.53
N GLY A 72 12.11 -17.62 9.40
CA GLY A 72 11.40 -18.79 8.89
C GLY A 72 10.03 -18.51 8.25
N LYS A 73 9.61 -17.24 8.16
CA LYS A 73 8.34 -16.84 7.53
C LYS A 73 8.54 -16.40 6.08
N THR A 74 7.43 -16.36 5.36
CA THR A 74 7.33 -15.77 4.02
C THR A 74 6.44 -14.54 4.06
N LEU A 75 6.82 -13.49 3.35
CA LEU A 75 5.99 -12.31 3.14
C LEU A 75 5.17 -12.48 1.87
N ARG A 76 3.90 -12.11 1.94
CA ARG A 76 2.96 -12.10 0.82
C ARG A 76 2.75 -10.69 0.34
N LEU A 77 2.90 -10.47 -0.96
CA LEU A 77 2.89 -9.15 -1.58
C LEU A 77 2.06 -9.17 -2.86
N ILE A 78 1.14 -8.23 -3.00
CA ILE A 78 0.45 -7.98 -4.28
C ILE A 78 0.29 -6.47 -4.49
N ARG A 79 0.28 -6.04 -5.75
CA ARG A 79 0.03 -4.65 -6.12
C ARG A 79 -1.36 -4.50 -6.75
N ASN A 80 -2.18 -3.60 -6.22
CA ASN A 80 -3.51 -3.35 -6.77
C ASN A 80 -3.44 -2.41 -8.01
N ASN A 81 -4.57 -2.20 -8.67
CA ASN A 81 -4.64 -1.41 -9.90
C ASN A 81 -4.31 0.08 -9.70
N GLU A 82 -4.58 0.61 -8.50
CA GLU A 82 -4.22 1.98 -8.09
C GLU A 82 -2.72 2.15 -7.82
N GLY A 83 -1.97 1.05 -7.73
CA GLY A 83 -0.53 1.06 -7.54
C GLY A 83 -0.06 0.90 -6.09
N TYR A 84 -0.97 0.66 -5.15
CA TYR A 84 -0.68 0.33 -3.76
C TYR A 84 -0.24 -1.13 -3.61
N TYR A 85 0.60 -1.37 -2.62
CA TYR A 85 1.14 -2.68 -2.28
C TYR A 85 0.47 -3.19 -1.01
N LEU A 86 -0.17 -4.36 -1.10
CA LEU A 86 -0.77 -5.04 0.04
C LEU A 86 0.20 -6.11 0.52
N MET A 87 0.51 -6.08 1.80
CA MET A 87 1.49 -6.96 2.44
C MET A 87 0.91 -7.67 3.65
N THR A 88 1.18 -8.96 3.77
CA THR A 88 0.87 -9.74 4.98
C THR A 88 1.75 -10.97 5.10
N ALA A 89 1.66 -11.71 6.19
CA ALA A 89 2.33 -12.98 6.38
C ALA A 89 1.50 -13.88 7.31
N ALA A 90 1.89 -15.16 7.43
CA ALA A 90 1.29 -16.05 8.42
C ALA A 90 1.42 -15.46 9.83
N ASP A 91 0.36 -15.59 10.61
CA ASP A 91 0.11 -15.06 11.95
C ASP A 91 -0.08 -13.53 12.04
N PHE A 92 -0.07 -12.81 10.90
CA PHE A 92 -0.40 -11.39 10.91
C PHE A 92 -1.89 -11.20 11.22
N LYS A 93 -2.20 -10.21 12.04
CA LYS A 93 -3.54 -9.70 12.32
C LYS A 93 -4.02 -8.75 11.24
N ASN A 94 -3.07 -8.11 10.55
CA ASN A 94 -3.34 -7.04 9.61
C ASN A 94 -2.85 -7.35 8.18
N VAL A 95 -3.48 -6.68 7.22
CA VAL A 95 -2.90 -6.40 5.92
C VAL A 95 -2.41 -4.95 5.91
N TYR A 96 -1.17 -4.75 5.52
CA TYR A 96 -0.55 -3.43 5.43
C TYR A 96 -0.62 -2.93 3.99
N VAL A 97 -1.07 -1.70 3.82
CA VAL A 97 -1.17 -1.03 2.52
C VAL A 97 -0.06 0.02 2.43
N PHE A 98 0.78 -0.11 1.43
CA PHE A 98 1.89 0.80 1.19
C PHE A 98 1.76 1.52 -0.16
N GLY A 99 2.04 2.81 -0.15
CA GLY A 99 2.41 3.58 -1.33
C GLY A 99 3.89 3.41 -1.65
N ALA A 100 4.29 3.72 -2.88
CA ALA A 100 5.70 3.79 -3.26
C ALA A 100 6.13 5.26 -3.38
N ASP A 101 7.23 5.60 -2.71
CA ASP A 101 7.94 6.87 -2.85
C ASP A 101 9.41 6.55 -3.23
N LYS A 102 10.24 7.59 -3.38
CA LYS A 102 11.62 7.48 -3.81
C LYS A 102 12.41 6.54 -2.89
N ASN A 103 12.66 5.33 -3.40
CA ASN A 103 13.37 4.26 -2.72
C ASN A 103 12.74 3.83 -1.38
N SER A 104 11.42 3.98 -1.23
CA SER A 104 10.73 3.64 0.02
C SER A 104 9.30 3.16 -0.20
N PHE A 105 8.85 2.35 0.74
CA PHE A 105 7.43 2.10 0.96
C PHE A 105 6.94 3.03 2.07
N VAL A 106 5.83 3.71 1.84
CA VAL A 106 5.18 4.61 2.80
C VAL A 106 3.89 3.94 3.26
N LEU A 107 3.71 3.77 4.57
CA LEU A 107 2.51 3.14 5.11
C LEU A 107 1.33 4.10 4.92
N GLU A 108 0.32 3.64 4.20
CA GLU A 108 -0.90 4.40 3.90
C GLU A 108 -2.04 3.96 4.80
N ASN A 109 -2.17 2.65 5.00
CA ASN A 109 -3.25 2.08 5.78
C ASN A 109 -2.86 0.74 6.43
N LYS A 110 -3.56 0.39 7.51
CA LYS A 110 -3.49 -0.90 8.16
C LYS A 110 -4.91 -1.45 8.29
N ILE A 111 -5.16 -2.53 7.57
CA ILE A 111 -6.47 -3.19 7.55
C ILE A 111 -6.43 -4.36 8.51
N GLN A 112 -7.08 -4.23 9.67
CA GLN A 112 -7.19 -5.32 10.62
C GLN A 112 -8.17 -6.38 10.12
N ILE A 113 -7.71 -7.62 10.01
CA ILE A 113 -8.50 -8.76 9.53
C ILE A 113 -8.97 -9.62 10.70
N ASN A 114 -8.07 -9.91 11.65
CA ASN A 114 -8.32 -10.80 12.78
C ASN A 114 -7.46 -10.37 13.98
N GLU A 115 -8.01 -10.37 15.20
CA GLU A 115 -7.26 -10.05 16.43
C GLU A 115 -6.22 -11.09 16.85
N ILE A 116 -6.38 -12.33 16.39
CA ILE A 116 -5.56 -13.49 16.78
C ILE A 116 -4.42 -13.71 15.78
N GLY A 117 -4.69 -13.48 14.49
CA GLY A 117 -3.75 -13.70 13.39
C GLY A 117 -4.34 -14.57 12.27
N MET A 118 -3.77 -14.47 11.08
CA MET A 118 -4.18 -15.21 9.88
C MET A 118 -3.23 -16.39 9.63
N PRO A 119 -3.69 -17.65 9.68
CA PRO A 119 -2.79 -18.80 9.56
C PRO A 119 -2.23 -18.99 8.14
N ASP A 120 -3.06 -18.75 7.13
CA ASP A 120 -2.83 -19.11 5.73
C ASP A 120 -3.30 -18.03 4.75
N PRO A 121 -2.93 -16.75 4.93
CA PRO A 121 -3.39 -15.68 4.05
C PRO A 121 -2.97 -15.96 2.60
N VAL A 122 -3.82 -15.66 1.63
CA VAL A 122 -3.51 -15.73 0.19
C VAL A 122 -4.22 -14.57 -0.51
N PHE A 123 -3.53 -13.89 -1.42
CA PHE A 123 -4.09 -12.81 -2.22
C PHE A 123 -4.45 -13.29 -3.64
N ASN A 124 -5.58 -12.81 -4.15
CA ASN A 124 -5.95 -12.92 -5.54
C ASN A 124 -6.30 -11.55 -6.11
N GLN A 125 -5.76 -11.22 -7.28
CA GLN A 125 -6.15 -10.01 -8.00
C GLN A 125 -7.60 -10.14 -8.51
N ARG A 126 -8.40 -9.10 -8.30
CA ARG A 126 -9.68 -8.87 -8.99
C ARG A 126 -9.67 -7.47 -9.60
N SER A 127 -10.60 -7.18 -10.49
CA SER A 127 -10.61 -5.90 -11.24
C SER A 127 -10.77 -4.67 -10.33
N LEU A 128 -11.50 -4.79 -9.22
CA LEU A 128 -11.84 -3.66 -8.34
C LEU A 128 -11.29 -3.78 -6.92
N PHE A 129 -10.73 -4.93 -6.55
CA PHE A 129 -10.25 -5.21 -5.19
C PHE A 129 -9.21 -6.33 -5.21
N ILE A 130 -8.49 -6.47 -4.10
CA ILE A 130 -7.71 -7.66 -3.79
C ILE A 130 -8.57 -8.58 -2.95
N GLU A 131 -8.72 -9.82 -3.38
CA GLU A 131 -9.34 -10.84 -2.54
C GLU A 131 -8.28 -11.43 -1.62
N LEU A 132 -8.49 -11.34 -0.31
CA LEU A 132 -7.73 -12.07 0.69
C LEU A 132 -8.54 -13.29 1.12
N ILE A 133 -7.93 -14.47 1.05
CA ILE A 133 -8.50 -15.70 1.59
C ILE A 133 -7.65 -16.13 2.78
N THR A 134 -8.29 -16.45 3.91
CA THR A 134 -7.64 -17.10 5.06
C THR A 134 -8.66 -17.79 5.95
N ASN A 135 -8.28 -18.92 6.54
CA ASN A 135 -9.13 -19.70 7.45
C ASN A 135 -10.52 -19.99 6.86
N GLY A 136 -10.57 -20.27 5.55
CA GLY A 136 -11.80 -20.54 4.81
C GLY A 136 -12.73 -19.33 4.60
N LYS A 137 -12.31 -18.10 4.92
CA LYS A 137 -13.07 -16.86 4.70
C LYS A 137 -12.45 -16.02 3.58
N SER A 138 -13.28 -15.32 2.82
CA SER A 138 -12.87 -14.34 1.82
C SER A 138 -13.14 -12.90 2.26
N TYR A 139 -12.18 -12.00 2.01
CA TYR A 139 -12.28 -10.56 2.27
C TYR A 139 -11.93 -9.78 1.00
N ARG A 140 -12.72 -8.75 0.69
CA ARG A 140 -12.50 -7.85 -0.45
C ARG A 140 -11.80 -6.59 0.05
N LEU A 141 -10.52 -6.45 -0.29
CA LEU A 141 -9.66 -5.38 0.19
C LEU A 141 -9.44 -4.32 -0.90
N THR A 142 -9.58 -3.06 -0.53
CA THR A 142 -9.07 -1.90 -1.28
C THR A 142 -7.96 -1.23 -0.48
N SER A 143 -7.36 -0.17 -1.04
CA SER A 143 -6.42 0.70 -0.32
C SER A 143 -7.06 1.29 0.96
N ASP A 144 -8.36 1.59 0.91
CA ASP A 144 -9.11 2.19 2.02
C ASP A 144 -9.54 1.20 3.12
N GLY A 145 -9.67 -0.10 2.80
CA GLY A 145 -10.11 -1.09 3.79
C GLY A 145 -10.89 -2.26 3.22
N ILE A 146 -11.74 -2.86 4.07
CA ILE A 146 -12.60 -4.00 3.71
C ILE A 146 -13.90 -3.47 3.09
N GLN A 147 -14.21 -3.90 1.87
CA GLN A 147 -15.43 -3.53 1.13
C GLN A 147 -16.50 -4.63 1.11
N GLY A 148 -16.22 -5.77 1.73
CA GLY A 148 -17.12 -6.92 1.80
C GLY A 148 -16.34 -8.23 1.95
N GLY A 149 -17.06 -9.33 2.01
CA GLY A 149 -16.49 -10.65 2.30
C GLY A 149 -17.53 -11.58 2.90
N ASP A 150 -17.11 -12.81 3.20
CA ASP A 150 -17.93 -13.82 3.87
C ASP A 150 -18.19 -13.50 5.36
#